data_AF-A0A9Q9D8S9-F1
#
_entry.id   AF-A0A9Q9D8S9-F1
#
_cell.length_a   1.000
_cell.length_b   1.000
_cell.length_c   1.000
_cell.angle_alpha   90.00
_cell.angle_beta   90.00
_cell.angle_gamma   90.00
#
_symmetry.space_group_name_H-M   'P 1'
#
loop_
_entity.id
_entity.type
_entity.pdbx_description
1 polymer ?
#
loop_
_entity_poly.entity_id
_entity_poly.type
_entity_poly.pdbx_seq_one_letter_code
_entity_poly.pdbx_strand_id
1 'polypeptide(L)'
;MNAQHRNGMSIVRFVGRHCGGRRIRGGAAVIRTAALVPLFAGLAACQSAQVMETGSLSSYKDFVASDGMVTKTKYRVDSAATKNVKTVHVIPTTFAATADLDKLGDPQKKLVATAIDRSLCEALSEQFDVVPISKPADMAVRSVISKVKSTNAVVAGVSTVTSAVAPIPVPRIPIGLGSLAVEAEAFDPMGKQIAGLAWARGANILTNGSRASTAADAFELAGDFSSDFSALLEKSGDPMKSDFELPSMKNVKNSVAYAVTGKPTDPDCAVFGKGSGLGGIAGGALGLPPEWSEKKNEAKSIADGTTGSGPTAGGAKGNAAKGSEPKKNGPAASGSKKT
;
A
#
# COMPACT_ATOMS: atom_id res chain seq x y z
N MET A 1 11.78 59.14 3.74
CA MET A 1 12.23 60.51 3.42
C MET A 1 13.61 60.39 2.77
N ASN A 2 13.74 60.86 1.52
CA ASN A 2 14.91 61.32 0.73
C ASN A 2 16.29 60.65 0.94
N ALA A 3 17.16 60.38 -0.04
CA ALA A 3 17.38 60.93 -1.38
C ALA A 3 18.12 59.85 -2.22
N GLN A 4 17.78 59.57 -3.48
CA GLN A 4 18.19 60.29 -4.69
C GLN A 4 19.68 60.68 -4.76
N HIS A 5 20.45 59.96 -5.57
CA HIS A 5 21.64 60.48 -6.22
C HIS A 5 21.59 60.15 -7.73
N ARG A 6 21.53 61.22 -8.54
CA ARG A 6 21.74 61.24 -9.99
C ARG A 6 23.21 61.55 -10.28
N ASN A 7 23.66 61.14 -11.47
CA ASN A 7 24.61 61.78 -12.41
C ASN A 7 25.44 60.68 -13.10
N GLY A 8 25.72 60.70 -14.40
CA GLY A 8 25.56 61.74 -15.39
C GLY A 8 25.79 61.18 -16.80
N MET A 9 25.25 61.91 -17.75
CA MET A 9 25.27 61.70 -19.20
C MET A 9 26.66 61.96 -19.77
N SER A 10 27.09 61.20 -20.79
CA SER A 10 27.95 61.77 -21.82
C SER A 10 27.78 61.08 -23.17
N ILE A 11 27.30 61.89 -24.12
CA ILE A 11 27.10 61.62 -25.53
C ILE A 11 28.42 61.94 -26.23
N VAL A 12 28.99 61.00 -27.00
CA VAL A 12 30.07 61.33 -27.94
C VAL A 12 29.89 60.61 -29.29
N ARG A 13 29.41 61.43 -30.24
CA ARG A 13 29.80 61.57 -31.65
C ARG A 13 29.92 60.33 -32.54
N PHE A 14 28.95 60.26 -33.45
CA PHE A 14 29.07 59.76 -34.81
C PHE A 14 30.15 60.52 -35.61
N VAL A 15 31.10 59.81 -36.21
CA VAL A 15 31.83 60.27 -37.40
C VAL A 15 31.94 59.08 -38.36
N GLY A 16 31.30 59.21 -39.51
CA GLY A 16 31.41 58.26 -40.61
C GLY A 16 32.72 58.42 -41.38
N ARG A 17 33.21 57.30 -41.93
CA ARG A 17 34.10 57.31 -43.09
C ARG A 17 33.84 56.06 -43.94
N HIS A 18 33.26 56.30 -45.12
CA HIS A 18 33.24 55.36 -46.24
C HIS A 18 34.65 55.21 -46.82
N CYS A 19 35.00 54.00 -47.26
CA CYS A 19 35.62 53.71 -48.57
C CYS A 19 35.93 52.21 -48.68
N GLY A 20 35.59 51.61 -49.82
CA GLY A 20 36.20 50.34 -50.26
C GLY A 20 35.21 49.27 -50.70
N GLY A 21 34.58 49.48 -51.86
CA GLY A 21 33.76 48.48 -52.52
C GLY A 21 34.55 47.25 -52.97
N ARG A 22 33.94 46.08 -52.86
CA ARG A 22 34.34 44.86 -53.59
C ARG A 22 33.09 44.20 -54.20
N ARG A 23 33.25 43.77 -55.44
CA ARG A 23 32.21 43.47 -56.42
C ARG A 23 31.32 42.27 -56.06
N ILE A 24 30.06 42.48 -56.40
CA ILE A 24 28.98 41.57 -56.80
C ILE A 24 29.41 40.17 -57.26
N ARG A 25 28.74 39.14 -56.73
CA ARG A 25 28.19 38.02 -57.50
C ARG A 25 27.00 37.41 -56.77
N GLY A 26 25.85 37.44 -57.44
CA GLY A 26 24.57 36.98 -56.92
C GLY A 26 24.51 35.46 -56.74
N GLY A 27 23.61 35.05 -55.87
CA GLY A 27 23.26 33.65 -55.62
C GLY A 27 22.19 33.61 -54.54
N ALA A 28 20.98 33.25 -54.95
CA ALA A 28 19.82 33.11 -54.10
C ALA A 28 20.07 32.15 -52.92
N ALA A 29 19.68 32.56 -51.71
CA ALA A 29 19.33 31.63 -50.63
C ALA A 29 18.50 32.38 -49.58
N VAL A 30 17.21 32.41 -49.84
CA VAL A 30 16.15 32.78 -48.91
C VAL A 30 15.97 31.64 -47.89
N ILE A 31 15.80 32.00 -46.62
CA ILE A 31 15.36 31.17 -45.47
C ILE A 31 16.38 30.14 -44.97
N ARG A 32 16.86 30.31 -43.72
CA ARG A 32 17.02 29.26 -42.69
C ARG A 32 17.79 29.76 -41.46
N THR A 33 17.21 30.65 -40.66
CA THR A 33 17.65 30.85 -39.27
C THR A 33 16.48 31.32 -38.43
N ALA A 34 15.53 30.42 -38.17
CA ALA A 34 14.60 30.56 -37.05
C ALA A 34 14.20 29.17 -36.59
N ALA A 35 14.12 29.02 -35.26
CA ALA A 35 13.65 27.85 -34.53
C ALA A 35 14.65 26.68 -34.36
N LEU A 36 15.59 26.85 -33.45
CA LEU A 36 15.96 25.77 -32.54
C LEU A 36 16.02 26.34 -31.10
N VAL A 37 15.46 25.59 -30.16
CA VAL A 37 15.23 25.82 -28.72
C VAL A 37 13.81 26.35 -28.38
N PRO A 38 12.99 25.67 -27.54
CA PRO A 38 13.22 24.44 -26.76
C PRO A 38 12.19 23.31 -27.03
N LEU A 39 12.68 22.13 -27.41
CA LEU A 39 11.96 20.86 -27.24
C LEU A 39 12.28 20.31 -25.83
N PHE A 40 11.79 20.98 -24.79
CA PHE A 40 11.93 20.53 -23.39
C PHE A 40 10.65 20.71 -22.55
N ALA A 41 9.51 20.95 -23.18
CA ALA A 41 8.22 21.12 -22.48
C ALA A 41 7.43 19.80 -22.30
N GLY A 42 8.10 18.65 -22.18
CA GLY A 42 7.46 17.33 -22.24
C GLY A 42 7.55 16.44 -21.00
N LEU A 43 8.16 16.87 -19.88
CA LEU A 43 8.45 16.00 -18.73
C LEU A 43 7.65 16.32 -17.45
N ALA A 44 6.45 16.89 -17.58
CA ALA A 44 5.59 17.17 -16.43
C ALA A 44 4.22 16.48 -16.52
N ALA A 45 4.16 15.22 -16.94
CA ALA A 45 3.05 14.35 -16.55
C ALA A 45 3.43 13.68 -15.20
N CYS A 46 3.53 14.49 -14.15
CA CYS A 46 3.54 13.95 -12.78
C CYS A 46 2.13 13.41 -12.55
N GLN A 47 1.91 12.13 -12.82
CA GLN A 47 0.63 11.46 -12.59
C GLN A 47 0.43 11.33 -11.08
N SER A 48 0.10 12.43 -10.40
CA SER A 48 -0.15 12.46 -8.97
C SER A 48 -1.42 11.65 -8.68
N ALA A 49 -1.30 10.65 -7.81
CA ALA A 49 -2.48 9.98 -7.26
C ALA A 49 -3.33 11.02 -6.51
N GLN A 50 -4.64 11.01 -6.76
CA GLN A 50 -5.58 11.94 -6.13
C GLN A 50 -6.26 11.23 -4.97
N VAL A 51 -6.43 11.94 -3.86
CA VAL A 51 -7.24 11.45 -2.73
C VAL A 51 -8.70 11.41 -3.17
N MET A 52 -9.37 10.29 -2.91
CA MET A 52 -10.78 10.08 -3.23
C MET A 52 -11.58 9.95 -1.94
N GLU A 53 -12.73 10.61 -1.89
CA GLU A 53 -13.72 10.49 -0.83
C GLU A 53 -14.92 9.72 -1.39
N THR A 54 -15.01 8.42 -1.12
CA THR A 54 -15.99 7.53 -1.79
C THR A 54 -17.34 7.46 -1.08
N GLY A 55 -17.47 8.09 0.08
CA GLY A 55 -18.63 7.89 0.96
C GLY A 55 -18.50 6.64 1.85
N SER A 56 -17.35 5.97 1.86
CA SER A 56 -17.12 4.76 2.65
C SER A 56 -16.84 5.04 4.13
N LEU A 57 -16.38 6.25 4.46
CA LEU A 57 -16.12 6.65 5.85
C LEU A 57 -17.39 7.17 6.53
N SER A 58 -17.45 7.05 7.87
CA SER A 58 -18.58 7.57 8.66
C SER A 58 -18.77 9.09 8.51
N SER A 59 -17.67 9.82 8.33
CA SER A 59 -17.69 11.25 8.02
C SER A 59 -16.39 11.69 7.34
N TYR A 60 -16.48 12.74 6.52
CA TYR A 60 -15.35 13.51 5.98
C TYR A 60 -15.29 14.92 6.57
N LYS A 61 -16.15 15.21 7.56
CA LYS A 61 -16.30 16.55 8.12
C LYS A 61 -15.02 17.00 8.80
N ASP A 62 -14.61 18.23 8.50
CA ASP A 62 -13.37 18.86 8.98
C ASP A 62 -12.09 18.10 8.61
N PHE A 63 -12.13 17.30 7.53
CA PHE A 63 -10.90 16.79 6.93
C PHE A 63 -10.08 17.97 6.41
N VAL A 64 -8.80 18.00 6.80
CA VAL A 64 -7.84 18.99 6.33
C VAL A 64 -6.83 18.33 5.40
N ALA A 65 -6.48 19.01 4.31
CA ALA A 65 -5.45 18.53 3.40
C ALA A 65 -4.07 18.71 4.05
N SER A 66 -3.25 17.66 3.96
CA SER A 66 -1.83 17.71 4.31
C SER A 66 -1.09 16.79 3.36
N ASP A 67 -0.32 17.37 2.46
CA ASP A 67 0.40 16.61 1.44
C ASP A 67 1.84 16.40 1.88
N GLY A 68 2.31 15.16 1.75
CA GLY A 68 3.74 14.85 1.75
C GLY A 68 4.38 15.15 0.40
N MET A 69 5.66 14.82 0.28
CA MET A 69 6.42 15.04 -0.97
C MET A 69 5.83 14.23 -2.15
N VAL A 70 5.37 13.01 -1.88
CA VAL A 70 4.85 12.05 -2.88
C VAL A 70 3.49 11.48 -2.51
N THR A 71 3.08 11.64 -1.25
CA THR A 71 1.81 11.19 -0.70
C THR A 71 0.83 12.34 -0.67
N LYS A 72 -0.40 12.12 -1.11
CA LYS A 72 -1.51 13.05 -0.95
C LYS A 72 -2.40 12.58 0.18
N THR A 73 -2.74 13.47 1.12
CA THR A 73 -3.65 13.10 2.21
C THR A 73 -4.65 14.18 2.55
N LYS A 74 -5.82 13.73 3.02
CA LYS A 74 -6.73 14.54 3.82
C LYS A 74 -7.05 13.77 5.08
N TYR A 75 -7.03 14.42 6.23
CA TYR A 75 -7.23 13.72 7.49
C TYR A 75 -8.03 14.54 8.48
N ARG A 76 -8.58 13.85 9.47
CA ARG A 76 -9.16 14.40 10.69
C ARG A 76 -8.71 13.53 11.86
N VAL A 77 -8.44 14.14 13.00
CA VAL A 77 -8.23 13.42 14.26
C VAL A 77 -8.85 14.21 15.42
N ASP A 78 -9.60 13.51 16.25
CA ASP A 78 -10.09 14.01 17.54
C ASP A 78 -9.01 13.72 18.58
N SER A 79 -8.10 14.68 18.78
CA SER A 79 -6.94 14.44 19.63
C SER A 79 -7.28 14.16 21.09
N ALA A 80 -8.43 14.62 21.57
CA ALA A 80 -8.87 14.33 22.92
C ALA A 80 -9.29 12.85 23.07
N ALA A 81 -9.92 12.31 22.03
CA ALA A 81 -10.36 10.92 22.01
C ALA A 81 -9.21 9.93 21.74
N THR A 82 -8.25 10.25 20.86
CA THR A 82 -7.18 9.30 20.51
C THR A 82 -6.05 9.19 21.53
N LYS A 83 -5.78 10.24 22.32
CA LYS A 83 -4.68 10.25 23.31
C LYS A 83 -4.72 9.17 24.39
N ASN A 84 -5.90 8.63 24.68
CA ASN A 84 -6.10 7.65 25.74
C ASN A 84 -6.33 6.22 25.22
N VAL A 85 -6.28 6.04 23.89
CA VAL A 85 -6.45 4.73 23.28
C VAL A 85 -5.22 3.88 23.58
N LYS A 86 -5.43 2.66 24.08
CA LYS A 86 -4.36 1.69 24.32
C LYS A 86 -4.55 0.44 23.48
N THR A 87 -5.79 0.02 23.29
CA THR A 87 -6.13 -1.23 22.61
C THR A 87 -6.82 -0.95 21.27
N VAL A 88 -6.49 -1.75 20.25
CA VAL A 88 -7.04 -1.58 18.90
C VAL A 88 -7.51 -2.91 18.30
N HIS A 89 -8.67 -2.85 17.63
CA HIS A 89 -9.11 -3.88 16.67
C HIS A 89 -8.79 -3.47 15.25
N VAL A 90 -8.20 -4.37 14.48
CA VAL A 90 -8.07 -4.19 13.02
C VAL A 90 -9.18 -4.96 12.32
N ILE A 91 -10.03 -4.24 11.58
CA ILE A 91 -11.08 -4.82 10.76
C ILE A 91 -10.52 -5.08 9.35
N PRO A 92 -10.76 -6.26 8.76
CA PRO A 92 -10.28 -6.58 7.42
C PRO A 92 -10.64 -5.53 6.38
N THR A 93 -9.67 -5.23 5.52
CA THR A 93 -9.76 -4.22 4.48
C THR A 93 -10.77 -4.63 3.42
N THR A 94 -11.57 -3.65 2.99
CA THR A 94 -12.58 -3.85 1.95
C THR A 94 -12.33 -2.95 0.75
N PHE A 95 -13.17 -3.06 -0.27
CA PHE A 95 -13.16 -2.18 -1.44
C PHE A 95 -14.41 -1.31 -1.41
N ALA A 96 -14.27 -0.03 -1.72
CA ALA A 96 -15.41 0.87 -1.83
C ALA A 96 -16.36 0.38 -2.94
N ALA A 97 -17.66 0.59 -2.77
CA ALA A 97 -18.64 0.22 -3.81
C ALA A 97 -18.37 0.94 -5.14
N THR A 98 -17.79 2.13 -5.09
CA THR A 98 -17.41 2.96 -6.24
C THR A 98 -15.91 2.90 -6.54
N ALA A 99 -15.20 1.87 -6.07
CA ALA A 99 -13.75 1.79 -6.23
C ALA A 99 -13.34 1.69 -7.71
N ASP A 100 -12.34 2.47 -8.11
CA ASP A 100 -11.72 2.40 -9.44
C ASP A 100 -10.54 1.43 -9.41
N LEU A 101 -10.73 0.20 -9.88
CA LEU A 101 -9.78 -0.90 -9.74
C LEU A 101 -9.03 -1.26 -11.03
N ASP A 102 -9.21 -0.49 -12.10
CA ASP A 102 -8.58 -0.71 -13.40
C ASP A 102 -8.69 -2.19 -13.85
N LYS A 103 -7.57 -2.92 -14.01
CA LYS A 103 -7.52 -4.32 -14.46
C LYS A 103 -7.29 -5.32 -13.31
N LEU A 104 -7.54 -4.96 -12.05
CA LEU A 104 -7.36 -5.88 -10.92
C LEU A 104 -8.44 -6.98 -10.91
N GLY A 105 -8.01 -8.23 -11.06
CA GLY A 105 -8.84 -9.41 -10.81
C GLY A 105 -8.96 -9.73 -9.31
N ASP A 106 -9.85 -10.65 -8.96
CA ASP A 106 -10.14 -10.99 -7.56
C ASP A 106 -8.93 -11.52 -6.76
N PRO A 107 -8.03 -12.34 -7.34
CA PRO A 107 -6.80 -12.73 -6.64
C PRO A 107 -5.91 -11.53 -6.27
N GLN A 108 -5.82 -10.54 -7.15
CA GLN A 108 -5.06 -9.32 -6.92
C GLN A 108 -5.74 -8.40 -5.90
N LYS A 109 -7.07 -8.33 -5.92
CA LYS A 109 -7.82 -7.59 -4.89
C LYS A 109 -7.55 -8.16 -3.50
N LYS A 110 -7.66 -9.48 -3.35
CA LYS A 110 -7.35 -10.17 -2.08
C LYS A 110 -5.90 -9.90 -1.66
N LEU A 111 -4.97 -9.99 -2.60
CA LEU A 111 -3.56 -9.71 -2.37
C LEU A 111 -3.32 -8.32 -1.76
N VAL A 112 -3.88 -7.27 -2.36
CA VAL A 112 -3.71 -5.88 -1.88
C VAL A 112 -4.41 -5.67 -0.53
N ALA A 113 -5.64 -6.16 -0.37
CA ALA A 113 -6.38 -6.02 0.89
C ALA A 113 -5.64 -6.69 2.06
N THR A 114 -5.18 -7.94 1.87
CA THR A 114 -4.44 -8.67 2.90
C THR A 114 -3.05 -8.05 3.16
N ALA A 115 -2.41 -7.44 2.17
CA ALA A 115 -1.16 -6.69 2.38
C ALA A 115 -1.37 -5.47 3.27
N ILE A 116 -2.48 -4.73 3.06
CA ILE A 116 -2.87 -3.61 3.92
C ILE A 116 -3.17 -4.10 5.33
N ASP A 117 -3.97 -5.16 5.48
CA ASP A 117 -4.33 -5.70 6.81
C ASP A 117 -3.11 -6.06 7.65
N ARG A 118 -2.16 -6.78 7.05
CA ARG A 118 -0.91 -7.18 7.73
C ARG A 118 -0.06 -5.97 8.10
N SER A 119 0.15 -5.07 7.13
CA SER A 119 1.00 -3.90 7.32
C SER A 119 0.39 -2.94 8.34
N LEU A 120 -0.93 -2.80 8.34
CA LEU A 120 -1.67 -1.95 9.28
C LEU A 120 -1.60 -2.53 10.69
N CYS A 121 -1.83 -3.82 10.84
CA CYS A 121 -1.73 -4.48 12.14
C CYS A 121 -0.33 -4.35 12.74
N GLU A 122 0.72 -4.64 11.93
CA GLU A 122 2.11 -4.50 12.36
C GLU A 122 2.43 -3.05 12.76
N ALA A 123 2.07 -2.07 11.91
CA ALA A 123 2.33 -0.65 12.19
C ALA A 123 1.61 -0.13 13.44
N LEU A 124 0.41 -0.63 13.73
CA LEU A 124 -0.32 -0.27 14.95
C LEU A 124 0.26 -0.94 16.20
N SER A 125 0.74 -2.18 16.08
CA SER A 125 1.33 -2.92 17.20
C SER A 125 2.59 -2.28 17.78
N GLU A 126 3.20 -1.32 17.07
CA GLU A 126 4.33 -0.55 17.61
C GLU A 126 3.94 0.33 18.80
N GLN A 127 2.68 0.78 18.87
CA GLN A 127 2.21 1.77 19.84
C GLN A 127 0.95 1.34 20.60
N PHE A 128 0.13 0.49 20.00
CA PHE A 128 -1.13 0.02 20.55
C PHE A 128 -1.08 -1.48 20.82
N ASP A 129 -1.80 -1.94 21.84
CA ASP A 129 -2.05 -3.35 22.10
C ASP A 129 -3.12 -3.85 21.12
N VAL A 130 -2.68 -4.57 20.09
CA VAL A 130 -3.60 -5.17 19.12
C VAL A 130 -4.30 -6.34 19.80
N VAL A 131 -5.63 -6.29 19.84
CA VAL A 131 -6.41 -7.34 20.49
C VAL A 131 -7.28 -8.08 19.47
N PRO A 132 -7.57 -9.38 19.69
CA PRO A 132 -8.48 -10.12 18.83
C PRO A 132 -9.91 -9.60 19.01
N ILE A 133 -10.72 -9.64 17.94
CA ILE A 133 -12.14 -9.17 17.90
C ILE A 133 -13.01 -9.73 19.05
N SER A 134 -12.62 -10.87 19.63
CA SER A 134 -13.31 -11.46 20.79
C SER A 134 -13.13 -10.72 22.11
N LYS A 135 -12.20 -9.76 22.19
CA LYS A 135 -11.94 -8.90 23.36
C LYS A 135 -12.43 -7.48 23.10
N PRO A 136 -12.78 -6.70 24.14
CA PRO A 136 -13.03 -5.26 23.96
C PRO A 136 -11.73 -4.52 23.58
N ALA A 137 -11.84 -3.46 22.78
CA ALA A 137 -10.76 -2.52 22.51
C ALA A 137 -11.26 -1.07 22.67
N ASP A 138 -10.33 -0.15 22.91
CA ASP A 138 -10.59 1.28 23.03
C ASP A 138 -10.90 1.92 21.66
N MET A 139 -10.44 1.32 20.57
CA MET A 139 -10.85 1.69 19.22
C MET A 139 -10.86 0.49 18.28
N ALA A 140 -11.59 0.63 17.18
CA ALA A 140 -11.45 -0.23 16.01
C ALA A 140 -11.08 0.61 14.79
N VAL A 141 -10.24 0.05 13.93
CA VAL A 141 -9.85 0.65 12.66
C VAL A 141 -10.39 -0.16 11.50
N ARG A 142 -10.83 0.53 10.46
CA ARG A 142 -11.14 -0.10 9.17
C ARG A 142 -10.48 0.67 8.05
N SER A 143 -10.10 -0.06 7.00
CA SER A 143 -9.60 0.54 5.77
C SER A 143 -10.40 0.06 4.56
N VAL A 144 -10.53 0.94 3.58
CA VAL A 144 -11.33 0.77 2.37
C VAL A 144 -10.54 1.26 1.18
N ILE A 145 -10.24 0.36 0.25
CA ILE A 145 -9.53 0.69 -0.99
C ILE A 145 -10.50 1.43 -1.91
N SER A 146 -10.15 2.66 -2.27
CA SER A 146 -10.96 3.53 -3.14
C SER A 146 -10.46 3.56 -4.58
N LYS A 147 -9.15 3.35 -4.80
CA LYS A 147 -8.59 3.25 -6.15
C LYS A 147 -7.34 2.39 -6.19
N VAL A 148 -7.24 1.58 -7.24
CA VAL A 148 -5.99 0.94 -7.64
C VAL A 148 -5.79 1.17 -9.14
N LYS A 149 -4.66 1.77 -9.50
CA LYS A 149 -4.22 1.79 -10.89
C LYS A 149 -3.28 0.61 -11.12
N SER A 150 -3.53 -0.18 -12.16
CA SER A 150 -2.73 -1.37 -12.41
C SER A 150 -1.30 -1.01 -12.85
N THR A 151 -0.33 -1.75 -12.33
CA THR A 151 1.04 -1.76 -12.87
C THR A 151 1.04 -2.47 -14.23
N ASN A 152 1.75 -1.94 -15.23
CA ASN A 152 1.89 -2.62 -16.51
C ASN A 152 2.92 -3.77 -16.38
N ALA A 153 2.41 -4.98 -16.16
CA ALA A 153 3.24 -6.17 -15.92
C ALA A 153 4.21 -6.50 -17.07
N VAL A 154 3.86 -6.15 -18.32
CA VAL A 154 4.72 -6.39 -19.50
C VAL A 154 5.92 -5.45 -19.51
N VAL A 155 5.70 -4.16 -19.22
CA VAL A 155 6.79 -3.16 -19.13
C VAL A 155 7.66 -3.41 -17.89
N ALA A 156 7.05 -3.83 -16.77
CA ALA A 156 7.77 -4.20 -15.56
C ALA A 156 8.65 -5.45 -15.75
N GLY A 157 8.17 -6.47 -16.48
CA GLY A 157 8.91 -7.71 -16.76
C GLY A 157 10.06 -7.60 -17.77
N VAL A 158 10.02 -6.59 -18.65
CA VAL A 158 11.15 -6.30 -19.57
C VAL A 158 12.29 -5.57 -18.82
N SER A 159 11.96 -4.75 -17.82
CA SER A 159 12.95 -3.99 -17.03
C SER A 159 13.75 -4.85 -16.05
N THR A 160 13.28 -6.06 -15.74
CA THR A 160 13.93 -6.99 -14.78
C THR A 160 15.09 -7.79 -15.35
N VAL A 161 15.23 -7.88 -16.69
CA VAL A 161 16.31 -8.66 -17.32
C VAL A 161 17.66 -7.91 -17.28
N THR A 162 17.66 -6.59 -17.10
CA THR A 162 18.88 -5.78 -17.01
C THR A 162 19.34 -5.49 -15.58
N SER A 163 18.50 -5.70 -14.56
CA SER A 163 18.79 -5.34 -13.16
C SER A 163 19.40 -6.48 -12.32
N ALA A 164 19.42 -7.72 -12.81
CA ALA A 164 19.84 -8.90 -12.04
C ALA A 164 21.36 -8.99 -11.74
N VAL A 165 22.18 -8.06 -12.25
CA VAL A 165 23.65 -8.13 -12.20
C VAL A 165 24.34 -6.95 -11.51
N ALA A 166 23.60 -5.97 -10.97
CA ALA A 166 24.20 -4.81 -10.29
C ALA A 166 23.61 -4.57 -8.89
N PRO A 167 24.43 -4.33 -7.85
CA PRO A 167 23.97 -4.02 -6.49
C PRO A 167 23.45 -2.57 -6.34
N ILE A 168 23.12 -1.91 -7.44
CA ILE A 168 22.68 -0.51 -7.48
C ILE A 168 21.17 -0.51 -7.81
N PRO A 169 20.32 0.18 -7.02
CA PRO A 169 18.91 0.34 -7.36
C PRO A 169 18.77 0.96 -8.76
N VAL A 170 18.27 0.19 -9.72
CA VAL A 170 18.07 0.67 -11.09
C VAL A 170 16.75 1.44 -11.14
N PRO A 171 16.75 2.74 -11.50
CA PRO A 171 15.52 3.51 -11.63
C PRO A 171 14.57 2.87 -12.65
N ARG A 172 13.30 2.73 -12.28
CA ARG A 172 12.28 2.09 -13.14
C ARG A 172 11.93 2.97 -14.33
N ILE A 173 11.51 2.35 -15.44
CA ILE A 173 10.93 3.10 -16.57
C ILE A 173 9.61 3.75 -16.09
N PRO A 174 9.41 5.07 -16.25
CA PRO A 174 8.25 5.80 -15.73
C PRO A 174 6.91 5.46 -16.40
N ILE A 175 6.84 4.38 -17.20
CA ILE A 175 5.66 3.97 -17.94
C ILE A 175 5.02 2.78 -17.25
N GLY A 176 3.73 2.89 -16.94
CA GLY A 176 2.95 1.78 -16.37
C GLY A 176 3.10 1.60 -14.86
N LEU A 177 3.45 2.66 -14.13
CA LEU A 177 3.46 2.67 -12.67
C LEU A 177 2.02 2.63 -12.12
N GLY A 178 1.79 1.76 -11.15
CA GLY A 178 0.54 1.66 -10.42
C GLY A 178 0.41 2.76 -9.35
N SER A 179 -0.78 2.83 -8.77
CA SER A 179 -1.07 3.73 -7.65
C SER A 179 -2.07 3.08 -6.72
N LEU A 180 -2.07 3.49 -5.46
CA LEU A 180 -3.01 3.06 -4.45
C LEU A 180 -3.66 4.29 -3.81
N ALA A 181 -4.97 4.25 -3.64
CA ALA A 181 -5.71 5.15 -2.76
C ALA A 181 -6.55 4.34 -1.78
N VAL A 182 -6.49 4.72 -0.51
CA VAL A 182 -7.14 4.06 0.61
C VAL A 182 -7.79 5.12 1.49
N GLU A 183 -8.96 4.80 2.00
CA GLU A 183 -9.63 5.55 3.04
C GLU A 183 -9.64 4.71 4.31
N ALA A 184 -9.33 5.31 5.44
CA ALA A 184 -9.35 4.62 6.72
C ALA A 184 -9.96 5.49 7.79
N GLU A 185 -10.56 4.84 8.78
CA GLU A 185 -11.05 5.52 9.96
C GLU A 185 -10.85 4.66 11.20
N ALA A 186 -10.65 5.36 12.31
CA ALA A 186 -10.70 4.82 13.65
C ALA A 186 -11.98 5.30 14.32
N PHE A 187 -12.66 4.40 15.02
CA PHE A 187 -13.85 4.71 15.79
C PHE A 187 -13.77 4.12 17.19
N ASP A 188 -14.36 4.83 18.14
CA ASP A 188 -14.43 4.44 19.54
C ASP A 188 -15.45 3.29 19.76
N PRO A 189 -15.57 2.74 20.98
CA PRO A 189 -16.49 1.62 21.24
C PRO A 189 -17.97 1.99 21.07
N MET A 190 -18.29 3.29 21.00
CA MET A 190 -19.63 3.81 20.74
C MET A 190 -19.90 3.99 19.23
N GLY A 191 -18.92 3.70 18.38
CA GLY A 191 -19.01 3.86 16.93
C GLY A 191 -18.83 5.29 16.44
N LYS A 192 -18.36 6.22 17.29
CA LYS A 192 -18.03 7.58 16.87
C LYS A 192 -16.67 7.56 16.18
N GLN A 193 -16.59 8.13 14.97
CA GLN A 193 -15.32 8.34 14.28
C GLN A 193 -14.44 9.32 15.09
N ILE A 194 -13.25 8.84 15.49
CA ILE A 194 -12.24 9.60 16.25
C ILE A 194 -11.01 9.93 15.41
N ALA A 195 -10.81 9.25 14.28
CA ALA A 195 -9.84 9.65 13.27
C ALA A 195 -10.29 9.18 11.88
N GLY A 196 -9.84 9.88 10.85
CA GLY A 196 -10.09 9.54 9.46
C GLY A 196 -8.94 10.00 8.58
N LEU A 197 -8.59 9.20 7.58
CA LEU A 197 -7.53 9.47 6.61
C LEU A 197 -8.01 9.04 5.24
N ALA A 198 -7.99 9.96 4.29
CA ALA A 198 -8.04 9.66 2.87
C ALA A 198 -6.64 9.85 2.30
N TRP A 199 -6.05 8.79 1.75
CA TRP A 199 -4.65 8.69 1.40
C TRP A 199 -4.51 8.24 -0.05
N ALA A 200 -3.57 8.82 -0.78
CA ALA A 200 -3.26 8.38 -2.14
C ALA A 200 -1.78 8.58 -2.47
N ARG A 201 -1.18 7.58 -3.12
CA ARG A 201 0.20 7.65 -3.61
C ARG A 201 0.35 6.91 -4.93
N GLY A 202 1.12 7.51 -5.83
CA GLY A 202 1.61 6.83 -7.03
C GLY A 202 2.95 6.17 -6.73
N ALA A 203 3.19 5.00 -7.30
CA ALA A 203 4.50 4.39 -7.20
C ALA A 203 5.53 5.23 -7.97
N ASN A 204 6.75 5.35 -7.44
CA ASN A 204 7.80 6.19 -8.02
C ASN A 204 8.92 5.32 -8.63
N ILE A 205 9.73 5.94 -9.49
CA ILE A 205 10.82 5.28 -10.23
C ILE A 205 12.03 4.92 -9.34
N LEU A 206 12.15 5.52 -8.15
CA LEU A 206 13.34 5.41 -7.30
C LEU A 206 13.22 4.42 -6.12
N THR A 207 12.02 4.23 -5.55
CA THR A 207 11.87 3.56 -4.22
C THR A 207 11.23 2.18 -4.26
N ASN A 208 10.59 1.79 -5.36
CA ASN A 208 9.77 0.59 -5.42
C ASN A 208 10.40 -0.40 -6.44
N GLY A 209 10.37 -1.71 -6.18
CA GLY A 209 10.98 -2.73 -7.06
C GLY A 209 10.16 -3.04 -8.32
N SER A 210 10.78 -3.39 -9.44
CA SER A 210 10.07 -3.81 -10.66
C SER A 210 9.60 -5.27 -10.54
N ARG A 211 8.32 -5.51 -10.22
CA ARG A 211 7.73 -6.86 -10.24
C ARG A 211 6.71 -6.99 -11.37
N ALA A 212 6.70 -8.14 -12.05
CA ALA A 212 5.80 -8.42 -13.16
C ALA A 212 4.38 -8.81 -12.68
N SER A 213 3.68 -7.89 -12.00
CA SER A 213 2.29 -8.10 -11.57
C SER A 213 1.49 -6.81 -11.63
N THR A 214 0.21 -6.91 -11.97
CA THR A 214 -0.70 -5.76 -12.07
C THR A 214 -0.99 -5.08 -10.74
N ALA A 215 -0.78 -5.78 -9.62
CA ALA A 215 -0.96 -5.26 -8.27
C ALA A 215 0.35 -4.98 -7.53
N ALA A 216 1.51 -5.15 -8.18
CA ALA A 216 2.82 -5.03 -7.54
C ALA A 216 3.01 -3.70 -6.81
N ASP A 217 2.74 -2.58 -7.49
CA ASP A 217 2.92 -1.27 -6.88
C ASP A 217 1.94 -1.01 -5.74
N ALA A 218 0.69 -1.46 -5.88
CA ALA A 218 -0.30 -1.33 -4.82
C ALA A 218 0.05 -2.17 -3.58
N PHE A 219 0.61 -3.37 -3.79
CA PHE A 219 1.10 -4.22 -2.71
C PHE A 219 2.25 -3.55 -1.93
N GLU A 220 3.21 -2.95 -2.62
CA GLU A 220 4.33 -2.25 -1.96
C GLU A 220 3.87 -0.97 -1.24
N LEU A 221 2.90 -0.24 -1.83
CA LEU A 221 2.33 0.98 -1.23
C LEU A 221 1.46 0.72 0.01
N ALA A 222 1.07 -0.53 0.26
CA ALA A 222 0.30 -0.90 1.45
C ALA A 222 1.04 -0.55 2.75
N GLY A 223 2.36 -0.79 2.79
CA GLY A 223 3.20 -0.45 3.95
C GLY A 223 3.28 1.05 4.21
N ASP A 224 3.44 1.86 3.15
CA ASP A 224 3.47 3.33 3.25
C ASP A 224 2.15 3.86 3.83
N PHE A 225 1.01 3.41 3.29
CA PHE A 225 -0.31 3.79 3.80
C PHE A 225 -0.48 3.42 5.28
N SER A 226 -0.14 2.19 5.65
CA SER A 226 -0.28 1.69 7.01
C SER A 226 0.57 2.46 8.01
N SER A 227 1.80 2.81 7.62
CA SER A 227 2.69 3.65 8.44
C SER A 227 2.11 5.05 8.63
N ASP A 228 1.60 5.68 7.56
CA ASP A 228 1.04 7.02 7.64
C ASP A 228 -0.25 7.06 8.48
N PHE A 229 -1.11 6.04 8.38
CA PHE A 229 -2.31 5.96 9.20
C PHE A 229 -1.99 5.64 10.67
N SER A 230 -1.01 4.78 10.95
CA SER A 230 -0.54 4.55 12.32
C SER A 230 0.04 5.85 12.92
N ALA A 231 0.84 6.59 12.16
CA ALA A 231 1.42 7.85 12.59
C ALA A 231 0.35 8.92 12.89
N LEU A 232 -0.74 8.99 12.12
CA LEU A 232 -1.89 9.86 12.42
C LEU A 232 -2.47 9.56 13.82
N LEU A 233 -2.60 8.28 14.16
CA LEU A 233 -3.19 7.83 15.43
C LEU A 233 -2.22 8.02 16.60
N GLU A 234 -0.96 7.60 16.43
CA GLU A 234 0.12 7.75 17.41
C GLU A 234 0.34 9.22 17.77
N LYS A 235 0.58 10.06 16.77
CA LYS A 235 0.82 11.50 16.97
C LYS A 235 -0.43 12.23 17.40
N SER A 236 -1.60 11.62 17.21
CA SER A 236 -2.89 12.27 17.43
C SER A 236 -2.98 13.58 16.62
N GLY A 237 -2.41 13.57 15.40
CA GLY A 237 -2.05 14.77 14.65
C GLY A 237 -1.73 14.53 13.17
N ASP A 238 -1.07 15.50 12.53
CA ASP A 238 -0.77 15.44 11.10
C ASP A 238 0.25 14.32 10.77
N PRO A 239 -0.11 13.31 9.97
CA PRO A 239 0.79 12.20 9.67
C PRO A 239 1.96 12.63 8.78
N MET A 240 1.78 13.69 7.97
CA MET A 240 2.81 14.16 7.03
C MET A 240 3.84 15.06 7.70
N LYS A 241 3.57 15.55 8.92
CA LYS A 241 4.56 16.31 9.68
C LYS A 241 5.55 15.36 10.35
N SER A 242 6.81 15.50 9.97
CA SER A 242 7.90 14.78 10.61
C SER A 242 8.35 15.52 11.86
N ASP A 243 8.03 14.95 13.02
CA ASP A 243 8.91 15.10 14.18
C ASP A 243 9.98 14.01 13.99
N PHE A 244 11.25 14.40 13.90
CA PHE A 244 12.34 13.43 13.70
C PHE A 244 12.53 12.64 14.99
N GLU A 245 11.78 11.55 15.12
CA GLU A 245 11.95 10.57 16.18
C GLU A 245 12.69 9.36 15.63
N LEU A 246 13.86 9.09 16.22
CA LEU A 246 14.65 7.92 15.84
C LEU A 246 13.91 6.65 16.31
N PRO A 247 13.65 5.68 15.43
CA PRO A 247 13.02 4.45 15.83
C PRO A 247 13.89 3.72 16.86
N SER A 248 13.24 3.07 17.83
CA SER A 248 13.96 2.32 18.84
C SER A 248 14.75 1.16 18.20
N MET A 249 15.86 0.76 18.81
CA MET A 249 16.63 -0.41 18.34
C MET A 249 15.79 -1.70 18.34
N LYS A 250 14.75 -1.76 19.19
CA LYS A 250 13.78 -2.86 19.20
C LYS A 250 12.93 -2.84 17.93
N ASN A 251 12.39 -1.68 17.55
CA ASN A 251 11.57 -1.54 16.33
C ASN A 251 12.41 -1.83 15.08
N VAL A 252 13.68 -1.37 15.04
CA VAL A 252 14.61 -1.70 13.94
C VAL A 252 14.87 -3.20 13.85
N LYS A 253 15.10 -3.88 14.98
CA LYS A 253 15.30 -5.34 14.98
C LYS A 253 14.04 -6.09 14.55
N ASN A 254 12.88 -5.65 15.01
CA ASN A 254 11.59 -6.25 14.70
C ASN A 254 11.24 -6.08 13.22
N SER A 255 11.43 -4.88 12.66
CA SER A 255 11.19 -4.62 11.23
C SER A 255 12.13 -5.42 10.33
N VAL A 256 13.41 -5.55 10.70
CA VAL A 256 14.36 -6.43 9.99
C VAL A 256 13.95 -7.89 10.12
N ALA A 257 13.56 -8.34 11.31
CA ALA A 257 13.09 -9.72 11.52
C ALA A 257 11.81 -10.02 10.73
N TYR A 258 10.86 -9.08 10.66
CA TYR A 258 9.65 -9.17 9.86
C TYR A 258 10.00 -9.25 8.37
N ALA A 259 10.85 -8.35 7.87
CA ALA A 259 11.27 -8.34 6.46
C ALA A 259 11.97 -9.65 6.06
N VAL A 260 12.75 -10.25 6.96
CA VAL A 260 13.46 -11.51 6.70
C VAL A 260 12.53 -12.72 6.83
N THR A 261 11.74 -12.79 7.90
CA THR A 261 11.01 -14.02 8.25
C THR A 261 9.57 -14.04 7.75
N GLY A 262 9.00 -12.87 7.44
CA GLY A 262 7.58 -12.68 7.19
C GLY A 262 6.69 -12.94 8.41
N LYS A 263 7.25 -13.23 9.58
CA LYS A 263 6.44 -13.45 10.79
C LYS A 263 6.09 -12.10 11.40
N PRO A 264 4.80 -11.82 11.68
CA PRO A 264 4.41 -10.61 12.40
C PRO A 264 5.11 -10.56 13.75
N THR A 265 5.47 -9.35 14.18
CA THR A 265 6.09 -9.14 15.49
C THR A 265 5.08 -9.39 16.59
N ASP A 266 3.84 -8.96 16.36
CA ASP A 266 2.72 -9.19 17.25
C ASP A 266 1.98 -10.51 16.89
N PRO A 267 1.77 -11.44 17.84
CA PRO A 267 1.06 -12.68 17.58
C PRO A 267 -0.40 -12.49 17.20
N ASP A 268 -1.07 -11.43 17.65
CA ASP A 268 -2.47 -11.14 17.32
C ASP A 268 -2.60 -10.69 15.85
N CYS A 269 -1.53 -10.19 15.23
CA CYS A 269 -1.49 -9.92 13.78
C CYS A 269 -1.37 -11.18 12.91
N ALA A 270 -1.08 -12.35 13.48
CA ALA A 270 -0.95 -13.60 12.71
C ALA A 270 -2.26 -14.03 12.02
N VAL A 271 -3.41 -13.51 12.47
CA VAL A 271 -4.72 -13.73 11.84
C VAL A 271 -4.77 -13.23 10.40
N PHE A 272 -4.01 -12.19 10.06
CA PHE A 272 -3.91 -11.65 8.72
C PHE A 272 -2.93 -12.43 7.84
N GLY A 273 -2.20 -13.39 8.41
CA GLY A 273 -1.20 -14.22 7.73
C GLY A 273 0.23 -13.68 7.89
N LYS A 274 1.16 -14.32 7.18
CA LYS A 274 2.59 -13.96 7.21
C LYS A 274 2.93 -13.05 6.03
N GLY A 275 3.88 -12.15 6.20
CA GLY A 275 4.53 -11.47 5.09
C GLY A 275 5.35 -12.44 4.23
N SER A 276 5.82 -11.97 3.08
CA SER A 276 6.56 -12.80 2.11
C SER A 276 8.01 -13.11 2.46
N GLY A 277 8.58 -12.41 3.46
CA GLY A 277 9.92 -12.68 3.99
C GLY A 277 11.02 -12.65 2.92
N LEU A 278 12.13 -13.37 3.17
CA LEU A 278 13.22 -13.52 2.21
C LEU A 278 12.78 -14.08 0.85
N GLY A 279 11.71 -14.90 0.81
CA GLY A 279 11.15 -15.41 -0.43
C GLY A 279 10.55 -14.32 -1.30
N GLY A 280 9.88 -13.33 -0.69
CA GLY A 280 9.38 -12.13 -1.37
C GLY A 280 10.51 -11.20 -1.81
N ILE A 281 11.56 -11.08 -1.01
CA ILE A 281 12.74 -10.27 -1.36
C ILE A 281 13.46 -10.86 -2.58
N ALA A 282 13.78 -12.16 -2.54
CA ALA A 282 14.44 -12.85 -3.65
C ALA A 282 13.55 -12.90 -4.89
N GLY A 283 12.25 -13.19 -4.71
CA GLY A 283 11.28 -13.15 -5.80
C GLY A 283 11.17 -11.76 -6.42
N GLY A 284 11.13 -10.71 -5.60
CA GLY A 284 11.10 -9.32 -6.05
C GLY A 284 12.36 -8.91 -6.82
N ALA A 285 13.55 -9.32 -6.36
CA ALA A 285 14.80 -9.10 -7.08
C ALA A 285 14.82 -9.78 -8.46
N LEU A 286 14.15 -10.94 -8.57
CA LEU A 286 13.96 -11.68 -9.82
C LEU A 286 12.76 -11.19 -10.64
N GLY A 287 12.04 -10.15 -10.19
CA GLY A 287 10.85 -9.63 -10.86
C GLY A 287 9.61 -10.51 -10.75
N LEU A 288 9.62 -11.53 -9.89
CA LEU A 288 8.53 -12.48 -9.76
C LEU A 288 7.25 -11.80 -9.22
N PRO A 289 6.07 -12.27 -9.66
CA PRO A 289 4.80 -11.75 -9.16
C PRO A 289 4.64 -11.98 -7.64
N PRO A 290 4.21 -10.97 -6.85
CA PRO A 290 3.98 -11.10 -5.40
C PRO A 290 2.95 -12.18 -5.05
N GLU A 291 1.97 -12.44 -5.91
CA GLU A 291 0.98 -13.51 -5.71
C GLU A 291 1.59 -14.91 -5.54
N TRP A 292 2.82 -15.15 -6.02
CA TRP A 292 3.49 -16.45 -5.89
C TRP A 292 4.05 -16.68 -4.49
N SER A 293 4.62 -15.65 -3.86
CA SER A 293 5.04 -15.72 -2.47
C SER A 293 3.81 -15.74 -1.55
N GLU A 294 2.80 -14.93 -1.85
CA GLU A 294 1.68 -14.72 -0.93
C GLU A 294 0.71 -15.88 -0.79
N LYS A 295 0.50 -16.69 -1.86
CA LYS A 295 -0.27 -17.94 -1.75
C LYS A 295 0.26 -18.89 -0.67
N LYS A 296 1.55 -18.82 -0.33
CA LYS A 296 2.16 -19.68 0.69
C LYS A 296 2.01 -19.12 2.11
N ASN A 297 1.59 -17.86 2.24
CA ASN A 297 1.59 -17.12 3.50
C ASN A 297 0.19 -16.73 3.99
N GLU A 298 -0.87 -17.08 3.25
CA GLU A 298 -2.25 -16.90 3.70
C GLU A 298 -2.49 -17.65 5.03
N ALA A 299 -3.14 -16.97 5.98
CA ALA A 299 -3.66 -17.63 7.16
C ALA A 299 -4.79 -18.59 6.75
N LYS A 300 -4.92 -19.72 7.44
CA LYS A 300 -6.08 -20.62 7.28
C LYS A 300 -7.33 -19.82 7.71
N SER A 301 -8.29 -19.66 6.81
CA SER A 301 -9.42 -18.72 6.97
C SER A 301 -10.24 -18.98 8.23
N ILE A 302 -10.72 -17.90 8.85
CA ILE A 302 -11.77 -17.89 9.91
C ILE A 302 -13.18 -18.03 9.29
N ALA A 303 -13.30 -18.08 7.97
CA ALA A 303 -14.56 -18.30 7.27
C ALA A 303 -14.71 -19.78 6.88
N ASP A 304 -15.08 -20.62 7.85
CA ASP A 304 -15.81 -21.87 7.60
C ASP A 304 -16.59 -22.23 8.88
N GLY A 305 -17.63 -21.45 9.14
CA GLY A 305 -18.30 -21.45 10.44
C GLY A 305 -19.69 -20.84 10.41
N THR A 306 -20.47 -21.08 9.37
CA THR A 306 -21.94 -20.88 9.41
C THR A 306 -22.62 -21.89 8.48
N THR A 307 -22.67 -23.14 8.93
CA THR A 307 -23.78 -24.10 8.69
C THR A 307 -23.79 -25.09 9.84
N GLY A 308 -24.10 -24.58 11.04
CA GLY A 308 -24.42 -25.41 12.19
C GLY A 308 -25.84 -25.96 12.07
N SER A 309 -26.01 -27.06 11.35
CA SER A 309 -27.06 -28.02 11.66
C SER A 309 -26.67 -28.69 12.98
N GLY A 310 -27.28 -28.25 14.08
CA GLY A 310 -27.00 -28.79 15.39
C GLY A 310 -27.42 -30.26 15.52
N PRO A 311 -26.76 -31.04 16.39
CA PRO A 311 -27.36 -32.22 16.96
C PRO A 311 -27.85 -31.93 18.36
N THR A 312 -29.13 -32.21 18.53
CA THR A 312 -29.87 -32.39 19.78
C THR A 312 -29.15 -33.31 20.76
N ALA A 313 -29.04 -32.80 21.99
CA ALA A 313 -29.21 -33.46 23.29
C ALA A 313 -28.85 -34.95 23.48
N GLY A 314 -28.02 -35.19 24.50
CA GLY A 314 -28.30 -36.21 25.52
C GLY A 314 -27.27 -37.32 25.65
N GLY A 315 -26.76 -37.53 26.87
CA GLY A 315 -26.23 -38.83 27.26
C GLY A 315 -24.94 -38.80 28.07
N ALA A 316 -25.10 -38.87 29.39
CA ALA A 316 -24.08 -38.92 30.41
C ALA A 316 -23.13 -40.15 30.38
N LYS A 317 -21.99 -39.97 31.07
CA LYS A 317 -21.20 -40.95 31.86
C LYS A 317 -20.40 -42.05 31.15
N GLY A 318 -19.15 -42.18 31.62
CA GLY A 318 -18.67 -43.49 32.09
C GLY A 318 -17.30 -43.92 31.58
N ASN A 319 -16.34 -43.97 32.50
CA ASN A 319 -15.00 -44.54 32.35
C ASN A 319 -14.97 -46.02 31.90
N ALA A 320 -13.78 -46.39 31.40
CA ALA A 320 -13.05 -47.65 31.62
C ALA A 320 -13.02 -48.70 30.50
N ALA A 321 -11.77 -48.91 30.04
CA ALA A 321 -11.06 -50.19 29.97
C ALA A 321 -11.51 -51.29 28.98
N LYS A 322 -10.62 -51.49 28.00
CA LYS A 322 -9.81 -52.72 27.79
C LYS A 322 -10.57 -54.05 27.58
N GLY A 323 -10.51 -54.51 26.33
CA GLY A 323 -10.11 -55.90 26.05
C GLY A 323 -11.11 -56.82 25.34
N SER A 324 -10.55 -57.57 24.40
CA SER A 324 -10.96 -58.90 23.91
C SER A 324 -12.11 -59.04 22.89
N GLU A 325 -11.69 -59.30 21.64
CA GLU A 325 -12.34 -60.14 20.63
C GLU A 325 -11.60 -61.51 20.61
N PRO A 326 -12.05 -62.62 19.97
CA PRO A 326 -13.38 -63.09 19.54
C PRO A 326 -13.73 -64.49 20.10
N LYS A 327 -14.99 -64.93 19.92
CA LYS A 327 -15.26 -66.37 19.69
C LYS A 327 -16.26 -66.58 18.55
N LYS A 328 -15.78 -67.33 17.55
CA LYS A 328 -16.55 -67.98 16.48
C LYS A 328 -17.53 -69.00 17.08
N ASN A 329 -18.67 -69.18 16.42
CA ASN A 329 -19.34 -70.46 16.20
C ASN A 329 -20.33 -70.29 15.03
N GLY A 330 -20.15 -71.05 13.94
CA GLY A 330 -21.23 -71.37 12.98
C GLY A 330 -21.95 -72.65 13.44
N PRO A 331 -22.51 -73.47 12.53
CA PRO A 331 -23.24 -73.17 11.29
C PRO A 331 -24.59 -73.94 11.25
N ALA A 332 -25.48 -73.61 10.29
CA ALA A 332 -26.52 -74.47 9.67
C ALA A 332 -27.62 -73.56 9.08
N ALA A 333 -28.39 -73.89 8.04
CA ALA A 333 -28.31 -74.77 6.89
C ALA A 333 -29.59 -74.47 6.07
N SER A 334 -29.50 -74.57 4.73
CA SER A 334 -30.53 -75.05 3.79
C SER A 334 -31.93 -74.40 3.73
N GLY A 335 -32.40 -74.14 2.50
CA GLY A 335 -33.83 -74.26 2.17
C GLY A 335 -34.38 -73.32 1.10
N SER A 336 -34.20 -73.68 -0.17
CA SER A 336 -34.93 -73.13 -1.33
C SER A 336 -36.45 -73.19 -1.17
N LYS A 337 -37.16 -72.20 -1.70
CA LYS A 337 -38.52 -72.41 -2.26
C LYS A 337 -38.71 -71.60 -3.54
N LYS A 338 -38.81 -72.33 -4.65
CA LYS A 338 -39.35 -71.91 -5.94
C LYS A 338 -40.85 -71.64 -5.81
N THR A 339 -41.30 -70.57 -6.48
CA THR A 339 -42.32 -70.61 -7.53
C THR A 339 -42.07 -69.41 -8.44
#